data_AF-A0A0J1LBU8-F1
#
_entry.id   AF-A0A0J1LBU8-F1
#
_cell.length_a   1.000
_cell.length_b   1.000
_cell.length_c   1.000
_cell.angle_alpha   90.00
_cell.angle_beta   90.00
_cell.angle_gamma   90.00
#
_symmetry.space_group_name_H-M   'P 1'
#
loop_
_entity.id
_entity.type
_entity.pdbx_description
1 polymer ?
#
loop_
_entity_poly.entity_id
_entity_poly.type
_entity_poly.pdbx_seq_one_letter_code
_entity_poly.pdbx_strand_id
1 'polypeptide(L)'
;MFLLPNTVTYANEKMNDPYTKRMELYKKIEALYHIPWYYIAAVDQYERNIRSSRKDIPKAKGYTGIYFTKEEWAGIINPNPEDDNPLTIPLFGGLGADGDGDGKADRFNDEDILSAFSNYISQYGIDEDNFKIGLWNYYKRDKTVSIIMGKAAIYNHFGRLNLDDHAFPLPLRSDHSYRSTWGDARGWGGKRIHEGTDIFADYGVPVKATSYGIVEMKGWNNYGGWRIGIRDINNNYHYFAHLNGFSKEIQAGMVVEPGMIIGGVGSSGYGPPGTSGKFPPHLHYGIYKDNGYTEWSYDPYAHLRLWERQEKIKTRKKK
;
A
#
# COMPACT_ATOMS: atom_id res chain seq x y z
N MET A 1 33.62 32.25 -20.73
CA MET A 1 32.73 31.06 -20.71
C MET A 1 31.90 31.15 -19.44
N PHE A 2 30.71 31.73 -19.52
CA PHE A 2 29.83 31.91 -18.36
C PHE A 2 29.15 30.58 -18.06
N LEU A 3 29.44 30.02 -16.88
CA LEU A 3 28.73 28.87 -16.31
C LEU A 3 27.33 29.34 -15.91
N LEU A 4 26.31 28.92 -16.65
CA LEU A 4 24.93 29.04 -16.22
C LEU A 4 24.73 28.14 -14.98
N PRO A 5 24.06 28.62 -13.91
CA PRO A 5 23.86 27.85 -12.70
C PRO A 5 22.92 26.65 -12.95
N ASN A 6 23.26 25.50 -12.36
CA ASN A 6 22.48 24.24 -12.32
C ASN A 6 21.11 24.35 -11.62
N THR A 7 20.58 25.55 -11.43
CA THR A 7 19.30 25.81 -10.74
C THR A 7 18.10 25.54 -11.64
N VAL A 8 18.23 25.75 -12.96
CA VAL A 8 17.14 25.56 -13.92
C VAL A 8 16.82 24.07 -14.14
N THR A 9 17.81 23.18 -14.10
CA THR A 9 17.63 21.73 -14.27
C THR A 9 16.98 21.08 -13.06
N TYR A 10 17.35 21.47 -11.85
CA TYR A 10 16.77 20.95 -10.60
C TYR A 10 15.30 21.36 -10.41
N ALA A 11 14.91 22.57 -10.85
CA ALA A 11 13.53 23.03 -10.81
C ALA A 11 12.64 22.32 -11.85
N ASN A 12 13.17 22.07 -13.06
CA ASN A 12 12.47 21.33 -14.11
C ASN A 12 12.28 19.84 -13.78
N GLU A 13 13.21 19.20 -13.06
CA GLU A 13 13.04 17.81 -12.60
C GLU A 13 11.94 17.68 -11.52
N LYS A 14 11.77 18.68 -10.64
CA LYS A 14 10.66 18.71 -9.67
C LYS A 14 9.29 18.95 -10.31
N MET A 15 9.23 19.71 -11.41
CA MET A 15 7.98 19.99 -12.14
C MET A 15 7.42 18.77 -12.89
N ASN A 16 8.26 17.78 -13.22
CA ASN A 16 7.86 16.55 -13.91
C ASN A 16 7.75 15.32 -12.99
N ASP A 17 7.88 15.50 -11.67
CA ASP A 17 7.63 14.41 -10.72
C ASP A 17 6.11 14.14 -10.64
N PRO A 18 5.63 12.92 -10.98
CA PRO A 18 4.21 12.59 -10.86
C PRO A 18 3.66 12.78 -9.44
N TYR A 19 4.50 12.73 -8.39
CA TYR A 19 4.06 13.00 -7.02
C TYR A 19 3.70 14.48 -6.80
N THR A 20 4.41 15.42 -7.43
CA THR A 20 4.09 16.86 -7.36
C THR A 20 2.69 17.10 -7.93
N LYS A 21 2.42 16.58 -9.13
CA LYS A 21 1.12 16.73 -9.80
C LYS A 21 -0.04 16.10 -9.02
N ARG A 22 0.17 14.91 -8.47
CA ARG A 22 -0.82 14.26 -7.58
C ARG A 22 -1.11 15.09 -6.34
N MET A 23 -0.07 15.61 -5.68
CA MET A 23 -0.26 16.44 -4.49
C MET A 23 -1.02 17.74 -4.82
N GLU A 24 -0.73 18.39 -5.95
CA GLU A 24 -1.49 19.55 -6.43
C GLU A 24 -2.99 19.23 -6.57
N LEU A 25 -3.31 18.11 -7.22
CA LEU A 25 -4.69 17.64 -7.37
C LEU A 25 -5.36 17.36 -6.02
N TYR A 26 -4.72 16.62 -5.12
CA TYR A 26 -5.32 16.30 -3.81
C TYR A 26 -5.50 17.55 -2.94
N LYS A 27 -4.60 18.52 -3.03
CA LYS A 27 -4.72 19.80 -2.31
C LYS A 27 -5.82 20.68 -2.89
N LYS A 28 -6.03 20.66 -4.21
CA LYS A 28 -7.20 21.30 -4.83
C LYS A 28 -8.49 20.69 -4.28
N ILE A 29 -8.57 19.36 -4.22
CA ILE A 29 -9.74 18.66 -3.67
C ILE A 29 -9.96 18.98 -2.18
N GLU A 30 -8.90 19.01 -1.37
CA GLU A 30 -8.98 19.41 0.04
C GLU A 30 -9.54 20.83 0.21
N ALA A 31 -9.14 21.76 -0.66
CA ALA A 31 -9.64 23.13 -0.62
C ALA A 31 -11.12 23.25 -1.01
N LEU A 32 -11.58 22.46 -1.99
CA LEU A 32 -12.95 22.52 -2.51
C LEU A 32 -13.95 21.74 -1.64
N TYR A 33 -13.55 20.57 -1.15
CA TYR A 33 -14.44 19.62 -0.48
C TYR A 33 -14.22 19.52 1.03
N HIS A 34 -13.19 20.18 1.55
CA HIS A 34 -12.75 20.06 2.94
C HIS A 34 -12.43 18.62 3.38
N ILE A 35 -12.17 17.73 2.42
CA ILE A 35 -11.71 16.36 2.67
C ILE A 35 -10.19 16.41 2.80
N PRO A 36 -9.60 15.98 3.93
CA PRO A 36 -8.15 15.95 4.08
C PRO A 36 -7.45 15.23 2.92
N TRP A 37 -6.40 15.85 2.38
CA TRP A 37 -5.73 15.37 1.15
C TRP A 37 -5.29 13.89 1.23
N TYR A 38 -4.92 13.42 2.42
CA TYR A 38 -4.41 12.07 2.64
C TYR A 38 -5.48 10.99 2.46
N TYR A 39 -6.77 11.32 2.60
CA TYR A 39 -7.87 10.39 2.32
C TYR A 39 -8.02 10.13 0.83
N ILE A 40 -8.00 11.19 0.03
CA ILE A 40 -8.08 11.08 -1.43
C ILE A 40 -6.82 10.43 -1.99
N ALA A 41 -5.64 10.78 -1.47
CA ALA A 41 -4.38 10.12 -1.81
C ALA A 41 -4.42 8.61 -1.52
N ALA A 42 -5.03 8.20 -0.41
CA ALA A 42 -5.17 6.81 -0.03
C ALA A 42 -6.09 6.02 -0.97
N VAL A 43 -7.23 6.58 -1.33
CA VAL A 43 -8.15 6.01 -2.32
C VAL A 43 -7.45 5.90 -3.67
N ASP A 44 -6.83 6.98 -4.13
CA ASP A 44 -6.11 7.02 -5.40
C ASP A 44 -5.04 5.93 -5.47
N GLN A 45 -4.20 5.84 -4.44
CA GLN A 45 -3.15 4.83 -4.39
C GLN A 45 -3.72 3.40 -4.33
N TYR A 46 -4.82 3.17 -3.61
CA TYR A 46 -5.51 1.89 -3.63
C TYR A 46 -5.96 1.52 -5.05
N GLU A 47 -6.64 2.43 -5.75
CA GLU A 47 -7.11 2.23 -7.12
C GLU A 47 -5.96 1.97 -8.12
N ARG A 48 -4.86 2.70 -7.99
CA ARG A 48 -3.63 2.44 -8.76
C ARG A 48 -3.15 1.00 -8.58
N ASN A 49 -3.14 0.51 -7.35
CA ASN A 49 -2.71 -0.86 -7.06
C ASN A 49 -3.69 -1.89 -7.66
N ILE A 50 -4.99 -1.66 -7.55
CA ILE A 50 -6.02 -2.52 -8.14
C ILE A 50 -5.85 -2.58 -9.66
N ARG A 51 -5.77 -1.42 -10.32
CA ARG A 51 -5.59 -1.34 -11.78
C ARG A 51 -4.25 -1.91 -12.24
N SER A 52 -3.20 -1.83 -11.43
CA SER A 52 -1.90 -2.41 -11.78
C SER A 52 -1.96 -3.95 -11.80
N SER A 53 -2.67 -4.55 -10.85
CA SER A 53 -2.76 -6.00 -10.66
C SER A 53 -3.87 -6.68 -11.47
N ARG A 54 -4.93 -5.96 -11.82
CA ARG A 54 -6.04 -6.45 -12.65
C ARG A 54 -5.80 -6.20 -14.13
N LYS A 55 -6.31 -7.12 -14.96
CA LYS A 55 -6.20 -7.04 -16.43
C LYS A 55 -7.51 -6.60 -17.09
N ASP A 56 -8.61 -6.78 -16.38
CA ASP A 56 -9.98 -6.45 -16.81
C ASP A 56 -10.32 -4.97 -16.62
N ILE A 57 -9.49 -4.21 -15.89
CA ILE A 57 -9.62 -2.75 -15.77
C ILE A 57 -8.57 -2.07 -16.65
N PRO A 58 -8.94 -1.03 -17.43
CA PRO A 58 -7.97 -0.24 -18.20
C PRO A 58 -6.87 0.35 -17.32
N LYS A 59 -5.63 0.41 -17.84
CA LYS A 59 -4.51 1.05 -17.11
C LYS A 59 -4.72 2.57 -17.02
N ALA A 60 -4.26 3.16 -15.91
CA ALA A 60 -4.33 4.60 -15.69
C ALA A 60 -3.51 5.34 -16.74
N LYS A 61 -4.13 6.32 -17.40
CA LYS A 61 -3.47 7.21 -18.36
C LYS A 61 -3.06 8.55 -17.72
N GLY A 62 -3.79 9.00 -16.69
CA GLY A 62 -3.55 10.26 -15.98
C GLY A 62 -2.90 10.12 -14.59
N TYR A 63 -2.97 11.22 -13.83
CA TYR A 63 -2.49 11.37 -12.46
C TYR A 63 -3.48 10.93 -11.40
N THR A 64 -4.66 10.43 -11.75
CA THR A 64 -5.50 9.61 -10.87
C THR A 64 -5.52 8.13 -11.32
N GLY A 65 -5.56 7.24 -10.35
CA GLY A 65 -5.85 5.83 -10.49
C GLY A 65 -7.34 5.53 -10.35
N ILE A 66 -8.13 6.42 -9.74
CA ILE A 66 -9.60 6.25 -9.67
C ILE A 66 -10.15 6.04 -11.08
N TYR A 67 -11.11 5.14 -11.20
CA TYR A 67 -11.70 4.74 -12.46
C TYR A 67 -13.20 4.56 -12.29
N PHE A 68 -13.95 5.16 -13.20
CA PHE A 68 -15.38 4.96 -13.34
C PHE A 68 -15.67 4.25 -14.66
N THR A 69 -16.56 3.27 -14.62
CA THR A 69 -17.17 2.75 -15.85
C THR A 69 -18.09 3.81 -16.47
N LYS A 70 -18.54 3.57 -17.70
CA LYS A 70 -19.50 4.46 -18.37
C LYS A 70 -20.81 4.54 -17.59
N GLU A 71 -21.23 3.42 -17.04
CA GLU A 71 -22.48 3.27 -16.29
C GLU A 71 -22.41 3.94 -14.92
N GLU A 72 -21.25 3.88 -14.25
CA GLU A 72 -21.01 4.62 -13.01
C GLU A 72 -20.94 6.14 -13.26
N TRP A 73 -20.30 6.55 -14.37
CA TRP A 73 -20.13 7.95 -14.72
C TRP A 73 -21.45 8.60 -15.14
N ALA A 74 -22.11 8.07 -16.17
CA ALA A 74 -23.31 8.64 -16.78
C ALA A 74 -24.62 8.21 -16.11
N GLY A 75 -24.61 7.11 -15.36
CA GLY A 75 -25.78 6.49 -14.73
C GLY A 75 -26.30 5.27 -15.50
N ILE A 76 -26.68 4.21 -14.79
CA ILE A 76 -27.03 2.90 -15.39
C ILE A 76 -28.25 2.93 -16.33
N ILE A 77 -29.13 3.92 -16.13
CA ILE A 77 -30.36 4.12 -16.93
C ILE A 77 -30.22 5.25 -17.95
N ASN A 78 -29.03 5.86 -18.09
CA ASN A 78 -28.82 6.94 -19.04
C ASN A 78 -28.82 6.37 -20.47
N PRO A 79 -29.68 6.87 -21.38
CA PRO A 79 -29.68 6.43 -22.78
C PRO A 79 -28.39 6.80 -23.52
N ASN A 80 -27.63 7.78 -23.01
CA ASN A 80 -26.31 8.14 -23.51
C ASN A 80 -25.21 7.70 -22.52
N PRO A 81 -24.48 6.59 -22.76
CA PRO A 81 -23.42 6.13 -21.86
C PRO A 81 -22.13 6.97 -21.94
N GLU A 82 -22.01 7.91 -22.87
CA GLU A 82 -20.89 8.86 -22.98
C GLU A 82 -21.35 10.28 -22.68
N ASP A 83 -22.40 10.44 -21.86
CA ASP A 83 -22.86 11.75 -21.42
C ASP A 83 -21.73 12.50 -20.68
N ASP A 84 -21.37 13.67 -21.20
CA ASP A 84 -20.38 14.59 -20.63
C ASP A 84 -21.05 15.85 -20.07
N ASN A 85 -22.38 15.93 -20.03
CA ASN A 85 -23.08 17.11 -19.53
C ASN A 85 -23.39 16.98 -18.02
N PRO A 86 -22.78 17.82 -17.16
CA PRO A 86 -22.95 17.73 -15.71
C PRO A 86 -24.39 17.99 -15.22
N LEU A 87 -25.26 18.57 -16.04
CA LEU A 87 -26.67 18.80 -15.70
C LEU A 87 -27.56 17.57 -15.97
N THR A 88 -27.20 16.72 -16.91
CA THR A 88 -28.00 15.55 -17.30
C THR A 88 -27.57 14.30 -16.55
N ILE A 89 -26.27 14.13 -16.29
CA ILE A 89 -25.69 12.97 -15.58
C ILE A 89 -26.41 12.67 -14.24
N PRO A 90 -26.65 13.65 -13.34
CA PRO A 90 -27.30 13.37 -12.05
C PRO A 90 -28.76 12.92 -12.19
N LEU A 91 -29.45 13.30 -13.27
CA LEU A 91 -30.84 12.88 -13.52
C LEU A 91 -30.98 11.36 -13.71
N PHE A 92 -29.89 10.70 -14.09
CA PHE A 92 -29.81 9.25 -14.28
C PHE A 92 -29.02 8.56 -13.17
N GLY A 93 -28.68 9.28 -12.10
CA GLY A 93 -27.92 8.76 -10.96
C GLY A 93 -26.44 8.51 -11.25
N GLY A 94 -25.87 9.12 -12.30
CA GLY A 94 -24.44 9.07 -12.57
C GLY A 94 -23.64 9.94 -11.60
N LEU A 95 -22.36 9.61 -11.44
CA LEU A 95 -21.43 10.30 -10.53
C LEU A 95 -20.60 11.40 -11.20
N GLY A 96 -20.61 11.47 -12.54
CA GLY A 96 -19.80 12.41 -13.30
C GLY A 96 -20.00 13.86 -12.84
N ALA A 97 -18.89 14.59 -12.74
CA ALA A 97 -18.86 15.97 -12.27
C ALA A 97 -17.81 16.78 -13.05
N ASP A 98 -18.11 18.06 -13.27
CA ASP A 98 -17.20 19.05 -13.85
C ASP A 98 -16.33 19.64 -12.72
N GLY A 99 -15.09 19.14 -12.62
CA GLY A 99 -14.14 19.46 -11.56
C GLY A 99 -13.16 20.59 -11.91
N ASP A 100 -12.91 20.81 -13.20
CA ASP A 100 -12.05 21.89 -13.68
C ASP A 100 -12.81 23.15 -14.13
N GLY A 101 -14.13 23.06 -14.28
CA GLY A 101 -15.03 24.17 -14.60
C GLY A 101 -15.12 24.48 -16.10
N ASP A 102 -14.77 23.54 -16.97
CA ASP A 102 -14.82 23.72 -18.43
C ASP A 102 -16.22 23.52 -19.04
N GLY A 103 -17.21 23.16 -18.20
CA GLY A 103 -18.58 22.89 -18.59
C GLY A 103 -18.86 21.43 -18.96
N LYS A 104 -17.89 20.53 -18.81
CA LYS A 104 -18.00 19.11 -19.11
C LYS A 104 -17.60 18.25 -17.92
N ALA A 105 -18.23 17.09 -17.83
CA ALA A 105 -17.81 16.01 -16.94
C ALA A 105 -17.11 14.93 -17.76
N ASP A 106 -15.79 15.05 -17.94
CA ASP A 106 -14.96 14.09 -18.68
C ASP A 106 -14.37 13.00 -17.76
N ARG A 107 -14.80 11.76 -17.98
CA ARG A 107 -14.30 10.56 -17.29
C ARG A 107 -12.82 10.22 -17.53
N PHE A 108 -12.12 11.00 -18.36
CA PHE A 108 -10.69 10.91 -18.61
C PHE A 108 -9.89 12.10 -18.06
N ASN A 109 -10.56 13.12 -17.49
CA ASN A 109 -9.95 14.25 -16.83
C ASN A 109 -9.71 13.94 -15.34
N ASP A 110 -8.47 14.12 -14.87
CA ASP A 110 -8.11 13.76 -13.48
C ASP A 110 -8.87 14.61 -12.44
N GLU A 111 -9.17 15.88 -12.76
CA GLU A 111 -9.87 16.81 -11.86
C GLU A 111 -11.36 16.46 -11.74
N ASP A 112 -11.99 16.10 -12.86
CA ASP A 112 -13.38 15.64 -12.92
C ASP A 112 -13.55 14.32 -12.16
N ILE A 113 -12.64 13.36 -12.39
CA ILE A 113 -12.67 12.05 -11.70
C ILE A 113 -12.56 12.24 -10.18
N LEU A 114 -11.61 13.06 -9.73
CA LEU A 114 -11.41 13.30 -8.30
C LEU A 114 -12.59 14.07 -7.69
N SER A 115 -13.17 15.02 -8.43
CA SER A 115 -14.34 15.78 -8.00
C SER A 115 -15.59 14.90 -7.93
N ALA A 116 -15.81 14.01 -8.90
CA ALA A 116 -16.88 13.02 -8.90
C ALA A 116 -16.82 12.12 -7.65
N PHE A 117 -15.65 11.54 -7.36
CA PHE A 117 -15.46 10.73 -6.16
C PHE A 117 -15.64 11.54 -4.86
N SER A 118 -15.11 12.76 -4.83
CA SER A 118 -15.18 13.64 -3.66
C SER A 118 -16.60 14.12 -3.38
N ASN A 119 -17.37 14.45 -4.43
CA ASN A 119 -18.80 14.72 -4.37
C ASN A 119 -19.53 13.53 -3.72
N TYR A 120 -19.30 12.31 -4.22
CA TYR A 120 -19.92 11.10 -3.67
C TYR A 120 -19.61 10.92 -2.18
N ILE A 121 -18.33 10.99 -1.81
CA ILE A 121 -17.92 10.69 -0.43
C ILE A 121 -18.38 11.78 0.56
N SER A 122 -18.40 13.04 0.12
CA SER A 122 -18.81 14.18 0.96
C SER A 122 -20.28 14.13 1.40
N GLN A 123 -21.14 13.38 0.70
CA GLN A 123 -22.54 13.17 1.08
C GLN A 123 -22.69 12.44 2.41
N TYR A 124 -21.71 11.65 2.81
CA TYR A 124 -21.71 10.93 4.09
C TYR A 124 -21.19 11.81 5.23
N GLY A 125 -20.27 12.73 4.93
CA GLY A 125 -19.53 13.52 5.90
C GLY A 125 -18.02 13.39 5.71
N ILE A 126 -17.26 14.32 6.31
CA ILE A 126 -15.81 14.45 6.12
C ILE A 126 -14.99 13.96 7.31
N ASP A 127 -15.62 13.60 8.42
CA ASP A 127 -14.96 12.95 9.54
C ASP A 127 -14.64 11.47 9.22
N GLU A 128 -13.76 10.89 10.03
CA GLU A 128 -13.22 9.55 9.79
C GLU A 128 -14.31 8.46 9.70
N ASP A 129 -15.32 8.51 10.55
CA ASP A 129 -16.34 7.46 10.60
C ASP A 129 -17.30 7.55 9.42
N ASN A 130 -17.72 8.76 9.06
CA ASN A 130 -18.51 8.98 7.86
C ASN A 130 -17.74 8.67 6.57
N PHE A 131 -16.44 8.98 6.54
CA PHE A 131 -15.57 8.60 5.41
C PHE A 131 -15.50 7.06 5.26
N LYS A 132 -15.35 6.30 6.36
CA LYS A 132 -15.41 4.83 6.33
C LYS A 132 -16.76 4.31 5.84
N ILE A 133 -17.87 4.92 6.25
CA ILE A 133 -19.22 4.56 5.78
C ILE A 133 -19.34 4.79 4.27
N GLY A 134 -18.85 5.92 3.77
CA GLY A 134 -18.85 6.21 2.35
C GLY A 134 -17.99 5.22 1.55
N LEU A 135 -16.79 4.89 2.04
CA LEU A 135 -15.93 3.87 1.41
C LEU A 135 -16.58 2.50 1.41
N TRP A 136 -17.21 2.09 2.51
CA TRP A 136 -17.92 0.81 2.56
C TRP A 136 -19.07 0.80 1.56
N ASN A 137 -19.81 1.90 1.45
CA ASN A 137 -20.90 2.00 0.48
C ASN A 137 -20.44 1.95 -0.97
N TYR A 138 -19.28 2.53 -1.27
CA TYR A 138 -18.66 2.50 -2.59
C TYR A 138 -18.10 1.11 -2.94
N TYR A 139 -17.25 0.56 -2.06
CA TYR A 139 -16.48 -0.65 -2.34
C TYR A 139 -17.14 -1.96 -1.93
N LYS A 140 -18.13 -1.91 -1.03
CA LYS A 140 -18.85 -3.07 -0.46
C LYS A 140 -17.92 -4.16 0.12
N ARG A 141 -16.75 -3.75 0.66
CA ARG A 141 -15.73 -4.66 1.19
C ARG A 141 -14.95 -4.05 2.36
N ASP A 142 -15.15 -4.59 3.56
CA ASP A 142 -14.51 -4.11 4.80
C ASP A 142 -12.99 -4.07 4.68
N LYS A 143 -12.39 -5.09 4.06
CA LYS A 143 -10.95 -5.14 3.85
C LYS A 143 -10.44 -3.98 3.00
N THR A 144 -11.20 -3.56 1.99
CA THR A 144 -10.85 -2.39 1.17
C THR A 144 -10.86 -1.12 2.01
N VAL A 145 -11.87 -0.94 2.87
CA VAL A 145 -11.93 0.19 3.81
C VAL A 145 -10.70 0.19 4.72
N SER A 146 -10.36 -0.94 5.34
CA SER A 146 -9.17 -1.06 6.21
C SER A 146 -7.86 -0.74 5.46
N ILE A 147 -7.71 -1.22 4.22
CA ILE A 147 -6.53 -0.93 3.39
C ILE A 147 -6.42 0.57 3.09
N ILE A 148 -7.51 1.21 2.67
CA ILE A 148 -7.53 2.64 2.36
C ILE A 148 -7.25 3.46 3.63
N MET A 149 -7.88 3.13 4.75
CA MET A 149 -7.64 3.82 6.02
C MET A 149 -6.20 3.63 6.53
N GLY A 150 -5.61 2.45 6.31
CA GLY A 150 -4.19 2.21 6.58
C GLY A 150 -3.27 3.11 5.75
N LYS A 151 -3.53 3.27 4.45
CA LYS A 151 -2.80 4.21 3.59
C LYS A 151 -2.99 5.65 4.02
N ALA A 152 -4.21 6.04 4.41
CA ALA A 152 -4.51 7.38 4.90
C ALA A 152 -3.69 7.70 6.16
N ALA A 153 -3.60 6.76 7.10
CA ALA A 153 -2.76 6.91 8.30
C ALA A 153 -1.27 7.07 7.95
N ILE A 154 -0.77 6.28 7.00
CA ILE A 154 0.62 6.38 6.52
C ILE A 154 0.88 7.76 5.90
N TYR A 155 0.02 8.23 5.00
CA TYR A 155 0.18 9.53 4.34
C TYR A 155 0.05 10.70 5.30
N ASN A 156 -0.89 10.64 6.24
CA ASN A 156 -1.03 11.64 7.29
C ASN A 156 0.24 11.70 8.17
N HIS A 157 0.80 10.54 8.52
CA HIS A 157 2.00 10.46 9.36
C HIS A 157 3.25 11.04 8.67
N PHE A 158 3.51 10.68 7.41
CA PHE A 158 4.73 11.12 6.71
C PHE A 158 4.60 12.45 5.95
N GLY A 159 3.37 12.92 5.70
CA GLY A 159 3.12 14.20 5.02
C GLY A 159 3.56 14.24 3.55
N ARG A 160 3.79 13.09 2.90
CA ARG A 160 4.32 13.00 1.53
C ARG A 160 3.92 11.69 0.84
N LEU A 161 3.96 11.67 -0.49
CA LEU A 161 3.50 10.53 -1.30
C LEU A 161 4.60 9.51 -1.65
N ASN A 162 5.86 9.95 -1.71
CA ASN A 162 7.00 9.18 -2.20
C ASN A 162 7.54 8.18 -1.16
N LEU A 163 6.77 7.13 -0.85
CA LEU A 163 7.08 6.15 0.20
C LEU A 163 7.53 4.80 -0.36
N ASP A 164 8.49 4.84 -1.30
CA ASP A 164 8.98 3.66 -2.05
C ASP A 164 10.29 3.07 -1.51
N ASP A 165 10.87 3.64 -0.44
CA ASP A 165 12.08 3.06 0.15
C ASP A 165 11.79 1.70 0.80
N HIS A 166 12.81 0.86 0.76
CA HIS A 166 12.80 -0.46 1.37
C HIS A 166 14.08 -0.73 2.16
N ALA A 167 13.98 -1.65 3.10
CA ALA A 167 15.10 -2.16 3.90
C ALA A 167 15.13 -3.70 3.83
N PHE A 168 16.33 -4.27 3.91
CA PHE A 168 16.45 -5.70 4.15
C PHE A 168 15.99 -6.02 5.58
N PRO A 169 15.24 -7.11 5.84
CA PRO A 169 14.59 -7.33 7.14
C PRO A 169 15.56 -7.62 8.29
N LEU A 170 16.82 -7.97 8.02
CA LEU A 170 17.85 -8.18 9.05
C LEU A 170 18.98 -7.14 8.94
N PRO A 171 19.76 -6.88 9.99
CA PRO A 171 20.96 -6.05 9.89
C PRO A 171 21.98 -6.68 8.93
N LEU A 172 22.56 -5.89 8.01
CA LEU A 172 23.55 -6.41 7.04
C LEU A 172 24.81 -7.05 7.68
N ARG A 173 25.06 -6.77 8.95
CA ARG A 173 26.21 -7.31 9.71
C ARG A 173 25.88 -8.59 10.49
N SER A 174 24.61 -9.00 10.60
CA SER A 174 24.29 -10.26 11.24
C SER A 174 24.75 -11.42 10.36
N ASP A 175 25.16 -12.53 10.96
CA ASP A 175 25.33 -13.76 10.21
C ASP A 175 23.95 -14.27 9.79
N HIS A 176 23.72 -14.38 8.49
CA HIS A 176 22.45 -14.82 7.94
C HIS A 176 22.61 -15.49 6.58
N SER A 177 21.73 -16.45 6.30
CA SER A 177 21.69 -17.13 5.01
C SER A 177 20.24 -17.37 4.58
N TYR A 178 20.01 -17.27 3.28
CA TYR A 178 18.70 -17.52 2.68
C TYR A 178 18.86 -17.89 1.21
N ARG A 179 17.93 -18.70 0.71
CA ARG A 179 17.78 -19.08 -0.69
C ARG A 179 16.29 -19.03 -1.03
N SER A 180 15.92 -19.03 -2.31
CA SER A 180 14.51 -19.22 -2.63
C SER A 180 14.08 -20.61 -2.15
N THR A 181 13.13 -20.61 -1.24
CA THR A 181 12.44 -21.79 -0.69
C THR A 181 10.96 -21.76 -1.08
N TRP A 182 10.62 -20.91 -2.04
CA TRP A 182 9.26 -20.72 -2.50
C TRP A 182 8.73 -21.99 -3.16
N GLY A 183 7.54 -22.42 -2.78
CA GLY A 183 6.95 -23.64 -3.32
C GLY A 183 7.45 -24.93 -2.68
N ASP A 184 8.46 -24.88 -1.80
CA ASP A 184 8.95 -26.06 -1.07
C ASP A 184 7.81 -26.69 -0.26
N ALA A 185 7.80 -28.03 -0.18
CA ALA A 185 6.76 -28.73 0.54
C ALA A 185 6.84 -28.46 2.05
N ARG A 186 5.77 -27.91 2.64
CA ARG A 186 5.65 -27.75 4.10
C ARG A 186 4.88 -28.93 4.68
N GLY A 187 5.55 -30.06 4.81
CA GLY A 187 4.95 -31.32 5.24
C GLY A 187 5.31 -31.73 6.66
N TRP A 188 4.38 -31.54 7.60
CA TRP A 188 4.05 -32.57 8.60
C TRP A 188 2.81 -33.33 8.05
N GLY A 189 2.93 -33.93 6.85
CA GLY A 189 1.87 -34.71 6.21
C GLY A 189 0.79 -33.96 5.41
N GLY A 190 1.01 -32.72 4.95
CA GLY A 190 0.00 -31.92 4.21
C GLY A 190 0.45 -31.42 2.83
N LYS A 191 -0.51 -30.95 2.01
CA LYS A 191 -0.31 -30.38 0.64
C LYS A 191 0.06 -28.89 0.62
N ARG A 192 0.59 -28.32 1.71
CA ARG A 192 0.92 -26.89 1.78
C ARG A 192 2.25 -26.59 1.12
N ILE A 193 2.28 -25.53 0.32
CA ILE A 193 3.50 -24.96 -0.23
C ILE A 193 4.06 -23.90 0.72
N HIS A 194 5.37 -23.68 0.67
CA HIS A 194 6.01 -22.60 1.38
C HIS A 194 5.77 -21.26 0.65
N GLU A 195 4.91 -20.41 1.22
CA GLU A 195 4.54 -19.09 0.69
C GLU A 195 5.48 -17.96 1.16
N GLY A 196 6.78 -18.24 1.23
CA GLY A 196 7.75 -17.28 1.71
C GLY A 196 9.20 -17.70 1.50
N THR A 197 10.11 -16.94 2.10
CA THR A 197 11.54 -17.24 2.18
C THR A 197 11.95 -17.27 3.65
N ASP A 198 12.64 -18.33 4.04
CA ASP A 198 13.23 -18.44 5.37
C ASP A 198 14.64 -17.84 5.37
N ILE A 199 14.87 -16.91 6.28
CA ILE A 199 16.17 -16.26 6.50
C ILE A 199 16.73 -16.77 7.83
N PHE A 200 17.64 -17.74 7.74
CA PHE A 200 18.31 -18.31 8.91
C PHE A 200 19.29 -17.30 9.48
N ALA A 201 19.20 -17.07 10.79
CA ALA A 201 20.04 -16.14 11.54
C ALA A 201 19.97 -16.50 13.03
N ASP A 202 20.90 -15.99 13.82
CA ASP A 202 20.94 -16.26 15.26
C ASP A 202 19.67 -15.79 15.99
N TYR A 203 19.30 -16.51 17.05
CA TYR A 203 18.17 -16.14 17.90
C TYR A 203 18.37 -14.74 18.49
N GLY A 204 17.35 -13.90 18.38
CA GLY A 204 17.37 -12.52 18.86
C GLY A 204 17.99 -11.50 17.91
N VAL A 205 18.49 -11.89 16.73
CA VAL A 205 18.86 -10.92 15.69
C VAL A 205 17.67 -9.99 15.44
N PRO A 206 17.85 -8.66 15.48
CA PRO A 206 16.74 -7.72 15.28
C PRO A 206 16.07 -7.91 13.91
N VAL A 207 14.74 -7.93 13.90
CA VAL A 207 13.94 -7.94 12.68
C VAL A 207 13.42 -6.53 12.43
N LYS A 208 13.62 -6.04 11.21
CA LYS A 208 13.26 -4.70 10.75
C LYS A 208 12.05 -4.75 9.80
N ALA A 209 11.20 -3.73 9.84
CA ALA A 209 10.21 -3.49 8.80
C ALA A 209 10.89 -3.27 7.44
N THR A 210 10.34 -3.86 6.38
CA THR A 210 10.92 -3.83 5.02
C THR A 210 10.42 -2.68 4.17
N SER A 211 9.33 -2.03 4.55
CA SER A 211 8.64 -0.97 3.82
C SER A 211 8.00 0.03 4.78
N TYR A 212 7.58 1.19 4.26
CA TYR A 212 6.59 2.02 4.95
C TYR A 212 5.26 1.28 5.00
N GLY A 213 4.59 1.30 6.13
CA GLY A 213 3.34 0.55 6.25
C GLY A 213 2.61 0.78 7.56
N ILE A 214 1.48 0.08 7.69
CA ILE A 214 0.71 -0.01 8.93
C ILE A 214 0.76 -1.44 9.46
N VAL A 215 0.94 -1.60 10.76
CA VAL A 215 0.86 -2.92 11.42
C VAL A 215 -0.61 -3.35 11.45
N GLU A 216 -1.01 -4.21 10.51
CA GLU A 216 -2.37 -4.74 10.48
C GLU A 216 -2.59 -5.81 11.55
N MET A 217 -1.53 -6.54 11.87
CA MET A 217 -1.65 -7.69 12.74
C MET A 217 -0.39 -7.92 13.56
N LYS A 218 -0.59 -8.23 14.84
CA LYS A 218 0.46 -8.63 15.78
C LYS A 218 -0.12 -9.70 16.69
N GLY A 219 0.55 -10.84 16.81
CA GLY A 219 0.12 -11.87 17.76
C GLY A 219 0.60 -13.28 17.44
N TRP A 220 0.00 -14.25 18.11
CA TRP A 220 0.31 -15.67 17.94
C TRP A 220 -0.57 -16.31 16.87
N ASN A 221 -0.01 -17.23 16.07
CA ASN A 221 -0.78 -18.30 15.45
C ASN A 221 -0.05 -19.65 15.54
N ASN A 222 -0.79 -20.75 15.36
CA ASN A 222 -0.24 -22.08 15.58
C ASN A 222 0.91 -22.45 14.64
N TYR A 223 1.00 -21.86 13.45
CA TYR A 223 2.03 -22.21 12.46
C TYR A 223 3.24 -21.27 12.54
N GLY A 224 3.01 -19.97 12.43
CA GLY A 224 4.03 -18.92 12.43
C GLY A 224 4.47 -18.44 13.81
N GLY A 225 3.87 -18.93 14.91
CA GLY A 225 4.22 -18.50 16.26
C GLY A 225 3.94 -17.01 16.46
N TRP A 226 4.89 -16.29 17.07
CA TRP A 226 4.84 -14.84 17.13
C TRP A 226 5.07 -14.23 15.75
N ARG A 227 4.09 -13.47 15.27
CA ARG A 227 4.11 -12.89 13.93
C ARG A 227 3.58 -11.47 13.87
N ILE A 228 4.10 -10.72 12.90
CA ILE A 228 3.66 -9.38 12.54
C ILE A 228 3.27 -9.36 11.06
N GLY A 229 2.17 -8.66 10.77
CA GLY A 229 1.72 -8.32 9.43
C GLY A 229 1.75 -6.82 9.23
N ILE A 230 2.47 -6.35 8.21
CA ILE A 230 2.55 -4.93 7.84
C ILE A 230 2.03 -4.76 6.43
N ARG A 231 1.08 -3.85 6.20
CA ARG A 231 0.63 -3.52 4.84
C ARG A 231 1.23 -2.21 4.36
N ASP A 232 1.78 -2.23 3.16
CA ASP A 232 2.39 -1.07 2.51
C ASP A 232 1.42 -0.26 1.64
N ILE A 233 1.91 0.86 1.11
CA ILE A 233 1.15 1.71 0.19
C ILE A 233 0.91 1.07 -1.18
N ASN A 234 1.49 -0.09 -1.48
CA ASN A 234 1.39 -0.80 -2.76
C ASN A 234 0.49 -2.06 -2.70
N ASN A 235 -0.31 -2.18 -1.64
CA ASN A 235 -1.19 -3.31 -1.32
C ASN A 235 -0.44 -4.62 -1.02
N ASN A 236 0.87 -4.55 -0.75
CA ASN A 236 1.62 -5.69 -0.31
C ASN A 236 1.48 -5.83 1.21
N TYR A 237 1.12 -7.03 1.64
CA TYR A 237 1.13 -7.45 3.03
C TYR A 237 2.41 -8.25 3.30
N HIS A 238 3.27 -7.68 4.12
CA HIS A 238 4.55 -8.22 4.55
C HIS A 238 4.35 -9.02 5.83
N TYR A 239 4.65 -10.32 5.74
CA TYR A 239 4.43 -11.27 6.82
C TYR A 239 5.76 -11.67 7.46
N PHE A 240 5.91 -11.42 8.75
CA PHE A 240 7.08 -11.76 9.54
C PHE A 240 6.68 -12.77 10.60
N ALA A 241 7.27 -13.96 10.60
CA ALA A 241 6.92 -15.04 11.53
C ALA A 241 8.14 -15.67 12.19
N HIS A 242 7.84 -16.56 13.14
CA HIS A 242 8.79 -17.25 14.01
C HIS A 242 9.58 -16.31 14.92
N LEU A 243 9.03 -15.14 15.22
CA LEU A 243 9.72 -14.15 16.06
C LEU A 243 9.94 -14.71 17.48
N ASN A 244 11.01 -14.28 18.15
CA ASN A 244 11.19 -14.58 19.57
C ASN A 244 10.33 -13.69 20.48
N GLY A 245 9.83 -12.60 19.93
CA GLY A 245 9.05 -11.58 20.61
C GLY A 245 8.94 -10.35 19.72
N PHE A 246 8.20 -9.36 20.23
CA PHE A 246 7.97 -8.09 19.55
C PHE A 246 8.86 -7.00 20.15
N SER A 247 9.17 -5.97 19.36
CA SER A 247 9.76 -4.76 19.95
C SER A 247 8.74 -4.10 20.89
N LYS A 248 9.23 -3.36 21.90
CA LYS A 248 8.39 -2.87 23.01
C LYS A 248 7.24 -1.97 22.54
N GLU A 249 7.49 -1.16 21.51
CA GLU A 249 6.59 -0.11 21.05
C GLU A 249 5.64 -0.57 19.93
N ILE A 250 5.92 -1.71 19.27
CA ILE A 250 5.13 -2.13 18.12
C ILE A 250 3.74 -2.59 18.53
N GLN A 251 2.71 -2.10 17.86
CA GLN A 251 1.31 -2.46 18.11
C GLN A 251 0.49 -2.41 16.83
N ALA A 252 -0.65 -3.10 16.81
CA ALA A 252 -1.57 -3.01 15.67
C ALA A 252 -2.07 -1.57 15.49
N GLY A 253 -2.20 -1.12 14.24
CA GLY A 253 -2.51 0.26 13.88
C GLY A 253 -1.31 1.21 13.83
N MET A 254 -0.12 0.79 14.27
CA MET A 254 1.07 1.64 14.24
C MET A 254 1.61 1.81 12.82
N VAL A 255 1.96 3.04 12.45
CA VAL A 255 2.72 3.34 11.22
C VAL A 255 4.19 3.01 11.45
N VAL A 256 4.80 2.33 10.49
CA VAL A 256 6.22 1.93 10.50
C VAL A 256 6.93 2.45 9.25
N GLU A 257 8.26 2.56 9.35
CA GLU A 257 9.14 2.91 8.24
C GLU A 257 10.21 1.84 8.00
N PRO A 258 10.80 1.77 6.78
CA PRO A 258 11.83 0.79 6.48
C PRO A 258 13.01 0.89 7.44
N GLY A 259 13.38 -0.24 8.05
CA GLY A 259 14.49 -0.32 9.00
C GLY A 259 14.08 -0.23 10.47
N MET A 260 12.84 0.17 10.78
CA MET A 260 12.32 0.19 12.15
C MET A 260 12.30 -1.23 12.75
N ILE A 261 12.79 -1.40 13.98
CA ILE A 261 12.82 -2.72 14.65
C ILE A 261 11.42 -3.12 15.11
N ILE A 262 10.95 -4.28 14.66
CA ILE A 262 9.61 -4.81 14.95
C ILE A 262 9.63 -6.06 15.84
N GLY A 263 10.78 -6.69 16.02
CA GLY A 263 10.94 -7.90 16.84
C GLY A 263 12.33 -8.48 16.74
N GLY A 264 12.47 -9.75 17.10
CA GLY A 264 13.71 -10.50 16.94
C GLY A 264 13.47 -11.86 16.29
N VAL A 265 14.49 -12.36 15.61
CA VAL A 265 14.51 -13.72 15.04
C VAL A 265 14.31 -14.72 16.17
N GLY A 266 13.50 -15.74 15.93
CA GLY A 266 13.23 -16.77 16.91
C GLY A 266 13.02 -18.13 16.30
N SER A 267 12.38 -19.00 17.07
CA SER A 267 12.03 -20.37 16.69
C SER A 267 10.61 -20.73 17.17
N SER A 268 9.72 -19.72 17.22
CA SER A 268 8.38 -19.86 17.78
C SER A 268 7.37 -20.38 16.75
N GLY A 269 6.44 -21.22 17.17
CA GLY A 269 5.36 -21.73 16.33
C GLY A 269 5.21 -23.26 16.39
N TYR A 270 4.40 -23.79 15.47
CA TYR A 270 4.03 -25.21 15.39
C TYR A 270 3.43 -25.76 16.70
N GLY A 271 2.54 -25.01 17.34
CA GLY A 271 1.90 -25.41 18.60
C GLY A 271 1.10 -24.30 19.28
N PRO A 272 0.61 -24.53 20.51
CA PRO A 272 -0.08 -23.52 21.32
C PRO A 272 0.83 -22.33 21.66
N PRO A 273 0.26 -21.18 22.08
CA PRO A 273 1.01 -19.98 22.46
C PRO A 273 2.23 -20.26 23.33
N GLY A 274 3.39 -19.76 22.92
CA GLY A 274 4.67 -19.95 23.61
C GLY A 274 5.51 -21.14 23.14
N THR A 275 5.01 -21.96 22.22
CA THR A 275 5.80 -23.08 21.66
C THR A 275 7.06 -22.55 20.93
N SER A 276 8.25 -23.01 21.31
CA SER A 276 9.51 -22.60 20.68
C SER A 276 10.49 -23.76 20.58
N GLY A 277 11.49 -23.66 19.69
CA GLY A 277 12.61 -24.59 19.62
C GLY A 277 12.37 -25.87 18.81
N LYS A 278 11.26 -25.95 18.07
CA LYS A 278 10.95 -27.10 17.20
C LYS A 278 11.74 -27.15 15.89
N PHE A 279 12.45 -26.08 15.57
CA PHE A 279 13.23 -25.90 14.34
C PHE A 279 14.33 -24.85 14.58
N PRO A 280 15.38 -24.80 13.74
CA PRO A 280 16.45 -23.82 13.87
C PRO A 280 15.92 -22.38 13.81
N PRO A 281 16.55 -21.42 14.52
CA PRO A 281 16.14 -20.02 14.46
C PRO A 281 16.18 -19.45 13.04
N HIS A 282 15.09 -18.82 12.63
CA HIS A 282 14.98 -18.13 11.34
C HIS A 282 13.84 -17.12 11.36
N LEU A 283 13.91 -16.13 10.47
CA LEU A 283 12.77 -15.30 10.10
C LEU A 283 12.09 -15.94 8.90
N HIS A 284 10.83 -16.34 9.06
CA HIS A 284 9.98 -16.60 7.90
C HIS A 284 9.42 -15.27 7.39
N TYR A 285 9.74 -14.93 6.14
CA TYR A 285 9.28 -13.73 5.48
C TYR A 285 8.41 -14.07 4.28
N GLY A 286 7.14 -13.67 4.31
CA GLY A 286 6.17 -13.83 3.23
C GLY A 286 5.71 -12.49 2.67
N ILE A 287 5.24 -12.49 1.43
CA ILE A 287 4.63 -11.31 0.81
C ILE A 287 3.38 -11.71 0.05
N TYR A 288 2.30 -10.96 0.29
CA TYR A 288 0.98 -11.20 -0.26
C TYR A 288 0.48 -9.91 -0.89
N LYS A 289 -0.30 -9.98 -1.98
CA LYS A 289 -0.85 -8.79 -2.65
C LYS A 289 -2.37 -8.90 -2.75
N ASP A 290 -3.06 -7.78 -2.55
CA ASP A 290 -4.51 -7.66 -2.70
C ASP A 290 -4.89 -7.00 -4.03
N ASN A 291 -5.83 -7.60 -4.77
CA ASN A 291 -6.37 -7.10 -6.05
C ASN A 291 -7.82 -6.60 -5.93
N GLY A 292 -8.33 -6.38 -4.72
CA GLY A 292 -9.71 -5.97 -4.48
C GLY A 292 -10.70 -7.13 -4.38
N TYR A 293 -10.32 -8.35 -4.76
CA TYR A 293 -11.13 -9.56 -4.60
C TYR A 293 -10.48 -10.56 -3.65
N THR A 294 -9.23 -10.91 -3.94
CA THR A 294 -8.48 -11.93 -3.22
C THR A 294 -7.07 -11.43 -2.89
N GLU A 295 -6.44 -12.11 -1.94
CA GLU A 295 -5.00 -11.99 -1.73
C GLU A 295 -4.29 -13.23 -2.27
N TRP A 296 -3.13 -13.03 -2.88
CA TRP A 296 -2.24 -14.11 -3.30
C TRP A 296 -0.82 -13.83 -2.82
N SER A 297 -0.15 -14.90 -2.41
CA SER A 297 1.27 -14.88 -2.09
C SER A 297 2.12 -14.90 -3.36
N TYR A 298 3.33 -14.34 -3.31
CA TYR A 298 4.35 -14.49 -4.37
C TYR A 298 5.77 -14.56 -3.80
N ASP A 299 6.73 -15.05 -4.58
CA ASP A 299 8.11 -15.29 -4.10
C ASP A 299 8.80 -13.97 -3.65
N PRO A 300 9.13 -13.81 -2.35
CA PRO A 300 9.81 -12.62 -1.88
C PRO A 300 11.32 -12.60 -2.15
N TYR A 301 11.92 -13.71 -2.59
CA TYR A 301 13.37 -13.87 -2.70
C TYR A 301 14.03 -12.78 -3.56
N ALA A 302 13.44 -12.47 -4.73
CA ALA A 302 13.99 -11.44 -5.62
C ALA A 302 13.99 -10.05 -4.96
N HIS A 303 12.95 -9.72 -4.21
CA HIS A 303 12.87 -8.48 -3.45
C HIS A 303 13.92 -8.43 -2.33
N LEU A 304 14.07 -9.51 -1.56
CA LEU A 304 15.07 -9.62 -0.51
C LEU A 304 16.48 -9.38 -1.04
N ARG A 305 16.85 -10.02 -2.17
CA ARG A 305 18.15 -9.83 -2.84
C ARG A 305 18.35 -8.39 -3.29
N LEU A 306 17.32 -7.76 -3.84
CA LEU A 306 17.37 -6.37 -4.29
C LEU A 306 17.60 -5.42 -3.11
N TRP A 307 16.81 -5.54 -2.04
CA TRP A 307 16.90 -4.67 -0.87
C TRP A 307 18.23 -4.83 -0.14
N GLU A 308 18.72 -6.06 0.01
CA GLU A 308 20.04 -6.33 0.60
C GLU A 308 21.16 -5.62 -0.20
N ARG A 309 21.11 -5.72 -1.54
CA ARG A 309 22.09 -5.07 -2.42
C ARG A 309 22.02 -3.55 -2.33
N GLN A 310 20.82 -2.98 -2.36
CA GLN A 310 20.61 -1.54 -2.27
C GLN A 310 21.12 -0.97 -0.93
N GLU A 311 20.84 -1.65 0.18
CA GLU A 311 21.30 -1.25 1.52
C GLU A 311 22.84 -1.31 1.62
N LYS A 312 23.48 -2.34 1.02
CA LYS A 312 24.95 -2.43 0.93
C LYS A 312 25.55 -1.26 0.15
N ILE A 313 24.94 -0.87 -0.97
CA ILE A 313 25.39 0.27 -1.78
C ILE A 313 25.23 1.59 -1.00
N LYS A 314 24.07 1.81 -0.38
CA LYS A 314 23.80 3.01 0.45
C LYS A 314 24.83 3.13 1.58
N THR A 315 25.17 2.02 2.25
CA THR A 315 26.15 1.99 3.35
C THR A 315 27.57 2.31 2.88
N ARG A 316 27.96 1.87 1.67
CA ARG A 316 29.28 2.18 1.09
C ARG A 316 29.41 3.65 0.70
N LYS A 317 28.36 4.28 0.18
CA LYS A 317 28.37 5.70 -0.20
C LYS A 317 28.41 6.67 0.99
N LYS A 318 28.04 6.21 2.19
CA LYS A 318 28.09 7.00 3.44
C LYS A 318 29.44 6.92 4.16
N LYS A 319 30.35 6.05 3.71
CA LYS A 319 31.72 5.94 4.20
C LYS A 319 32.65 6.69 3.25
#